data_AF-A0A1I1Q9S2-F1
#
_entry.id   AF-A0A1I1Q9S2-F1
#
_cell.length_a   1.000
_cell.length_b   1.000
_cell.length_c   1.000
_cell.angle_alpha   90.00
_cell.angle_beta   90.00
_cell.angle_gamma   90.00
#
_symmetry.space_group_name_H-M   'P 1'
#
loop_
_entity.id
_entity.type
_entity.pdbx_description
1 polymer ?
#
loop_
_entity_poly.entity_id
_entity_poly.type
_entity_poly.pdbx_seq_one_letter_code
_entity_poly.pdbx_strand_id
1 'polypeptide(L)'
;MQAANPLEYRQQVTEGINPRFWEIGEYGLVINDLLTFLRVALATERLPFEIHHAGAVKYASPNTVVIHDSYSLDYYFHAMRDLMGIVMPGYAYSPLLHLFHTCFQQHRWLRYCSFLNPNAPLSVVPMLEAEVFNDFVRMLRKEARQQGTWLHMRKWKSDTERSQAATIADHVPKLLGGGDWLEPIRVDFQYQQNVSTLADALAYGQWVVTDADQWAYVSAQAEWSSDYPESRARIDSRIAMQDRGKFFANIYRDVDRQTFQYMRGYISKMERGENGANHFHCCFFLDAKRPAHVTTSAVIEVISRRWERVTKQRGFVFNCHSPDRRQELKAQGRWVLDPLAGHNEKQVTRLTDYLVGYFARDKDQSIHVKPAARSRALTMAVGRASTGGCINAKTPRPTCALTAGW
;
A
#
# COMPACT_ATOMS: atom_id res chain seq x y z
N MET A 1 29.30 -25.89 14.78
CA MET A 1 29.51 -24.86 13.74
C MET A 1 29.00 -23.55 14.31
N GLN A 2 29.92 -22.65 14.66
CA GLN A 2 29.64 -21.38 15.32
C GLN A 2 28.96 -20.41 14.35
N ALA A 3 27.94 -19.72 14.87
CA ALA A 3 27.22 -18.67 14.16
C ALA A 3 28.14 -17.50 13.83
N ALA A 4 28.13 -17.08 12.56
CA ALA A 4 28.81 -15.87 12.13
C ALA A 4 28.13 -14.64 12.74
N ASN A 5 28.95 -13.77 13.31
CA ASN A 5 28.61 -12.52 13.96
C ASN A 5 28.05 -11.51 12.93
N PRO A 6 26.92 -10.81 13.14
CA PRO A 6 26.35 -9.91 12.11
C PRO A 6 26.97 -8.50 12.06
N LEU A 7 28.08 -8.25 12.77
CA LEU A 7 28.66 -6.92 12.93
C LEU A 7 30.01 -6.82 12.23
N GLU A 8 29.99 -6.59 10.93
CA GLU A 8 31.15 -6.02 10.22
C GLU A 8 30.72 -5.43 8.87
N TYR A 9 29.88 -4.39 8.92
CA TYR A 9 29.75 -3.44 7.82
C TYR A 9 30.29 -2.08 8.27
N ARG A 10 31.61 -1.98 8.35
CA ARG A 10 32.33 -0.69 8.26
C ARG A 10 33.10 -0.69 6.95
N GLN A 11 32.40 -0.45 5.86
CA GLN A 11 33.06 -0.01 4.63
C GLN A 11 33.43 1.46 4.76
N GLN A 12 34.66 1.74 4.35
CA GLN A 12 35.28 3.07 4.30
C GLN A 12 34.33 4.07 3.62
N VAL A 13 33.97 5.12 4.37
CA VAL A 13 33.27 6.29 3.86
C VAL A 13 34.23 6.97 2.88
N THR A 14 34.03 6.70 1.59
CA THR A 14 34.49 7.62 0.56
C THR A 14 33.60 8.86 0.66
N GLU A 15 34.18 10.06 0.56
CA GLU A 15 33.46 11.35 0.47
C GLU A 15 32.65 11.44 -0.83
N GLY A 16 31.69 10.53 -0.97
CA GLY A 16 30.72 10.41 -2.04
C GLY A 16 29.34 10.63 -1.46
N ILE A 17 28.53 11.40 -2.19
CA ILE A 17 27.17 11.78 -1.84
C ILE A 17 26.34 10.51 -1.62
N ASN A 18 25.92 10.26 -0.37
CA ASN A 18 25.11 9.09 -0.02
C ASN A 18 23.62 9.38 -0.21
N PRO A 19 22.90 8.62 -1.06
CA PRO A 19 21.47 8.79 -1.19
C PRO A 19 20.77 8.45 0.14
N ARG A 20 19.81 9.29 0.53
CA ARG A 20 18.92 8.99 1.64
C ARG A 20 17.93 7.90 1.23
N PHE A 21 17.64 6.97 2.11
CA PHE A 21 16.60 5.95 1.93
C PHE A 21 15.48 6.17 2.94
N TRP A 22 14.28 5.67 2.61
CA TRP A 22 13.23 5.54 3.61
C TRP A 22 13.63 4.52 4.66
N GLU A 23 13.54 4.89 5.93
CA GLU A 23 13.80 3.97 7.04
C GLU A 23 12.56 3.17 7.41
N ILE A 24 12.75 2.06 8.13
CA ILE A 24 11.63 1.18 8.53
C ILE A 24 10.53 1.97 9.24
N GLY A 25 9.35 1.97 8.61
CA GLY A 25 8.14 2.58 9.16
C GLY A 25 8.04 4.09 8.91
N GLU A 26 9.11 4.75 8.48
CA GLU A 26 9.13 6.18 8.21
C GLU A 26 8.08 6.56 7.15
N TYR A 27 8.07 5.86 6.01
CA TYR A 27 7.09 6.12 4.95
C TYR A 27 5.66 5.98 5.48
N GLY A 28 5.41 4.97 6.31
CA GLY A 28 4.10 4.69 6.90
C GLY A 28 3.63 5.78 7.86
N LEU A 29 4.53 6.31 8.68
CA LEU A 29 4.27 7.45 9.56
C LEU A 29 3.93 8.69 8.72
N VAL A 30 4.79 9.05 7.77
CA VAL A 30 4.63 10.28 6.97
C VAL A 30 3.35 10.26 6.13
N ILE A 31 2.97 9.13 5.52
CA ILE A 31 1.70 9.04 4.78
C ILE A 31 0.48 9.11 5.71
N ASN A 32 0.57 8.56 6.93
CA ASN A 32 -0.52 8.66 7.91
C ASN A 32 -0.67 10.09 8.43
N ASP A 33 0.44 10.79 8.65
CA ASP A 33 0.46 12.21 9.00
C ASP A 33 -0.14 13.07 7.89
N LEU A 34 0.20 12.81 6.63
CA LEU A 34 -0.39 13.52 5.49
C LEU A 34 -1.91 13.29 5.42
N LEU A 35 -2.36 12.04 5.56
CA LEU A 35 -3.79 11.74 5.56
C LEU A 35 -4.52 12.40 6.73
N THR A 36 -3.90 12.46 7.91
CA THR A 36 -4.47 13.12 9.11
C THR A 36 -4.51 14.64 8.92
N PHE A 37 -3.41 15.25 8.48
CA PHE A 37 -3.35 16.67 8.11
C PHE A 37 -4.50 17.05 7.16
N LEU A 38 -4.68 16.29 6.07
CA LEU A 38 -5.73 16.56 5.09
C LEU A 38 -7.14 16.40 5.69
N ARG A 39 -7.36 15.41 6.56
CA ARG A 39 -8.66 15.26 7.24
C ARG A 39 -8.95 16.46 8.14
N VAL A 40 -8.00 16.87 8.98
CA VAL A 40 -8.15 18.01 9.90
C VAL A 40 -8.30 19.32 9.12
N ALA A 41 -7.49 19.52 8.08
CA ALA A 41 -7.54 20.72 7.25
C ALA A 41 -8.91 20.87 6.58
N LEU A 42 -9.51 19.78 6.10
CA LEU A 42 -10.79 19.81 5.41
C LEU A 42 -12.02 19.71 6.31
N ALA A 43 -11.88 19.24 7.55
CA ALA A 43 -12.98 19.12 8.51
C ALA A 43 -13.25 20.40 9.32
N THR A 44 -12.37 21.42 9.20
CA THR A 44 -12.34 22.58 10.09
C THR A 44 -12.18 23.85 9.28
N GLU A 45 -12.64 24.99 9.80
CA GLU A 45 -12.37 26.31 9.20
C GLU A 45 -11.21 27.04 9.90
N ARG A 46 -10.65 26.47 10.98
CA ARG A 46 -9.57 27.09 11.76
C ARG A 46 -8.29 27.19 10.95
N LEU A 47 -7.51 28.24 11.14
CA LEU A 47 -6.23 28.40 10.47
C LEU A 47 -5.11 27.84 11.35
N PRO A 48 -4.03 27.29 10.77
CA PRO A 48 -2.86 26.83 11.52
C PRO A 48 -2.28 27.88 12.47
N PHE A 49 -2.19 29.14 12.02
CA PHE A 49 -1.57 30.23 12.77
C PHE A 49 -2.50 31.43 12.89
N GLU A 50 -2.41 32.13 14.02
CA GLU A 50 -2.94 33.48 14.18
C GLU A 50 -1.84 34.50 13.89
N ILE A 51 -2.20 35.58 13.20
CA ILE A 51 -1.26 36.59 12.71
C ILE A 51 -1.49 37.88 13.48
N HIS A 52 -0.45 38.36 14.14
CA HIS A 52 -0.47 39.52 15.03
C HIS A 52 0.35 40.66 14.47
N HIS A 53 -0.05 41.88 14.85
CA HIS A 53 0.63 43.11 14.48
C HIS A 53 0.99 43.89 15.75
N ALA A 54 2.29 44.11 15.95
CA ALA A 54 2.83 44.97 16.99
C ALA A 54 3.51 46.17 16.32
N GLY A 55 2.72 47.19 15.99
CA GLY A 55 3.16 48.31 15.17
C GLY A 55 3.53 47.86 13.75
N ALA A 56 4.77 48.11 13.33
CA ALA A 56 5.28 47.66 12.02
C ALA A 56 5.75 46.20 12.02
N VAL A 57 5.86 45.56 13.18
CA VAL A 57 6.33 44.17 13.30
C VAL A 57 5.14 43.23 13.20
N LYS A 58 5.33 42.16 12.41
CA LYS A 58 4.37 41.09 12.24
C LYS A 58 4.93 39.80 12.82
N TYR A 59 4.09 39.04 13.52
CA TYR A 59 4.46 37.72 14.02
C TYR A 59 3.26 36.79 14.02
N ALA A 60 3.52 35.49 14.05
CA ALA A 60 2.55 34.41 14.05
C ALA A 60 2.63 33.63 15.36
N SER A 61 1.48 33.27 15.92
CA SER A 61 1.36 32.32 17.01
C SER A 61 0.62 31.06 16.54
N PRO A 62 0.99 29.87 17.03
CA PRO A 62 0.26 28.65 16.69
C PRO A 62 -1.17 28.72 17.21
N ASN A 63 -2.13 28.23 16.41
CA ASN A 63 -3.52 28.06 16.82
C ASN A 63 -3.72 26.62 17.32
N THR A 64 -3.13 26.32 18.48
CA THR A 64 -3.06 24.96 19.01
C THR A 64 -4.43 24.50 19.52
N VAL A 65 -5.14 23.77 18.66
CA VAL A 65 -6.44 23.18 18.99
C VAL A 65 -6.41 21.73 18.56
N VAL A 66 -6.49 20.83 19.54
CA VAL A 66 -6.62 19.39 19.30
C VAL A 66 -8.03 19.10 18.81
N ILE A 67 -8.14 18.38 17.71
CA ILE A 67 -9.43 18.06 17.06
C ILE A 67 -9.52 16.55 16.96
N HIS A 68 -10.47 15.94 17.67
CA HIS A 68 -10.69 14.48 17.66
C HIS A 68 -9.40 13.67 17.85
N ASP A 69 -8.66 13.96 18.93
CA ASP A 69 -7.39 13.31 19.27
C ASP A 69 -6.29 13.43 18.19
N SER A 70 -6.46 14.34 17.22
CA SER A 70 -5.47 14.66 16.19
C SER A 70 -4.69 15.92 16.54
N TYR A 71 -3.44 15.99 16.06
CA TYR A 71 -2.61 17.18 16.19
C TYR A 71 -3.27 18.42 15.58
N SER A 72 -2.97 19.58 16.16
CA SER A 72 -3.40 20.87 15.61
C SER A 72 -2.71 21.15 14.27
N LEU A 73 -3.31 22.00 13.43
CA LEU A 73 -2.80 22.20 12.07
C LEU A 73 -1.39 22.81 12.02
N ASP A 74 -0.99 23.60 13.03
CA ASP A 74 0.36 24.15 13.17
C ASP A 74 1.44 23.07 13.32
N TYR A 75 1.11 21.92 13.92
CA TYR A 75 2.03 20.79 14.06
C TYR A 75 2.62 20.34 12.72
N TYR A 76 1.78 20.33 11.69
CA TYR A 76 2.17 19.85 10.36
C TYR A 76 3.05 20.85 9.58
N PHE A 77 3.22 22.07 10.06
CA PHE A 77 4.05 23.08 9.39
C PHE A 77 5.47 22.58 9.16
N HIS A 78 6.12 22.05 10.20
CA HIS A 78 7.51 21.56 10.11
C HIS A 78 7.63 20.26 9.30
N ALA A 79 6.56 19.47 9.23
CA ALA A 79 6.54 18.21 8.47
C ALA A 79 6.35 18.42 6.95
N MET A 80 6.04 19.63 6.49
CA MET A 80 5.60 19.86 5.11
C MET A 80 6.56 19.35 4.03
N ARG A 81 7.87 19.42 4.29
CA ARG A 81 8.88 18.87 3.37
C ARG A 81 8.77 17.35 3.25
N ASP A 82 8.55 16.66 4.37
CA ASP A 82 8.41 15.21 4.41
C ASP A 82 7.08 14.74 3.83
N LEU A 83 5.98 15.42 4.17
CA LEU A 83 4.65 15.08 3.65
C LEU A 83 4.65 15.05 2.11
N MET A 84 5.42 15.94 1.49
CA MET A 84 5.52 16.00 0.03
C MET A 84 6.29 14.83 -0.58
N GLY A 85 7.25 14.25 0.14
CA GLY A 85 8.01 13.07 -0.29
C GLY A 85 7.14 11.84 -0.57
N ILE A 86 5.90 11.80 -0.06
CA ILE A 86 4.91 10.76 -0.35
C ILE A 86 4.46 10.77 -1.82
N VAL A 87 4.37 11.96 -2.43
CA VAL A 87 3.85 12.10 -3.80
C VAL A 87 4.98 12.01 -4.83
N MET A 88 5.34 10.77 -5.14
CA MET A 88 6.26 10.38 -6.20
C MET A 88 5.67 10.52 -7.62
N PRO A 89 6.46 10.97 -8.62
CA PRO A 89 6.04 10.96 -10.01
C PRO A 89 5.68 9.57 -10.55
N GLY A 90 4.75 9.52 -11.50
CA GLY A 90 4.40 8.29 -12.22
C GLY A 90 3.47 7.33 -11.48
N TYR A 91 2.81 7.79 -10.40
CA TYR A 91 1.78 7.04 -9.68
C TYR A 91 0.41 7.70 -9.76
N ALA A 92 -0.62 6.90 -9.53
CA ALA A 92 -1.98 7.37 -9.32
C ALA A 92 -2.31 7.40 -7.83
N TYR A 93 -2.89 8.51 -7.40
CA TYR A 93 -3.14 8.82 -6.00
C TYR A 93 -4.63 8.78 -5.66
N SER A 94 -4.94 8.48 -4.39
CA SER A 94 -6.29 8.71 -3.88
C SER A 94 -6.67 10.20 -4.00
N PRO A 95 -7.97 10.54 -4.09
CA PRO A 95 -8.40 11.94 -4.25
C PRO A 95 -7.80 12.93 -3.25
N LEU A 96 -7.60 12.55 -1.98
CA LEU A 96 -6.95 13.41 -0.97
C LEU A 96 -5.49 13.71 -1.30
N LEU A 97 -4.70 12.68 -1.62
CA LEU A 97 -3.29 12.85 -1.95
C LEU A 97 -3.10 13.60 -3.27
N HIS A 98 -4.01 13.40 -4.23
CA HIS A 98 -4.02 14.15 -5.49
C HIS A 98 -4.34 15.64 -5.28
N LEU A 99 -5.33 15.95 -4.42
CA LEU A 99 -5.65 17.32 -4.02
C LEU A 99 -4.43 18.01 -3.41
N PHE A 100 -3.79 17.35 -2.42
CA PHE A 100 -2.61 17.88 -1.76
C PHE A 100 -1.51 18.24 -2.74
N HIS A 101 -1.15 17.29 -3.61
CA HIS A 101 -0.11 17.48 -4.61
C HIS A 101 -0.41 18.64 -5.55
N THR A 102 -1.64 18.71 -6.05
CA THR A 102 -2.06 19.74 -7.00
C THR A 102 -2.00 21.12 -6.36
N CYS A 103 -2.57 21.30 -5.16
CA CYS A 103 -2.51 22.56 -4.45
C CYS A 103 -1.07 22.94 -4.09
N PHE A 104 -0.26 21.98 -3.67
CA PHE A 104 1.12 22.23 -3.30
C PHE A 104 1.92 22.77 -4.50
N GLN A 105 1.86 22.07 -5.64
CA GLN A 105 2.59 22.48 -6.85
C GLN A 105 2.12 23.82 -7.40
N GLN A 106 0.83 24.14 -7.26
CA GLN A 106 0.23 25.37 -7.77
C GLN A 106 0.35 26.56 -6.81
N HIS A 107 0.64 26.34 -5.53
CA HIS A 107 0.70 27.43 -4.56
C HIS A 107 1.87 28.35 -4.87
N ARG A 108 1.56 29.62 -5.15
CA ARG A 108 2.54 30.61 -5.65
C ARG A 108 3.77 30.74 -4.75
N TRP A 109 3.55 30.71 -3.43
CA TRP A 109 4.56 31.10 -2.45
C TRP A 109 5.20 29.95 -1.67
N LEU A 110 4.68 28.71 -1.73
CA LEU A 110 5.21 27.61 -0.91
C LEU A 110 6.66 27.27 -1.24
N ARG A 111 7.07 27.48 -2.51
CA ARG A 111 8.43 27.26 -2.98
C ARG A 111 9.51 28.07 -2.24
N TYR A 112 9.12 29.16 -1.60
CA TYR A 112 10.02 30.06 -0.87
C TYR A 112 10.04 29.77 0.64
N CYS A 113 9.24 28.81 1.12
CA CYS A 113 9.20 28.46 2.54
C CYS A 113 10.25 27.41 2.87
N SER A 114 10.99 27.65 3.96
CA SER A 114 11.88 26.67 4.59
C SER A 114 11.13 25.67 5.45
N PHE A 115 9.95 26.07 5.97
CA PHE A 115 9.16 25.38 6.99
C PHE A 115 9.88 25.19 8.33
N LEU A 116 10.89 26.02 8.61
CA LEU A 116 11.67 25.95 9.86
C LEU A 116 11.16 26.92 10.91
N ASN A 117 10.69 28.11 10.51
CA ASN A 117 10.23 29.13 11.43
C ASN A 117 8.96 29.81 10.88
N PRO A 118 7.79 29.67 11.53
CA PRO A 118 6.56 30.30 11.08
C PRO A 118 6.64 31.85 11.04
N ASN A 119 7.55 32.44 11.80
CA ASN A 119 7.82 33.88 11.84
C ASN A 119 8.88 34.35 10.82
N ALA A 120 9.43 33.46 10.01
CA ALA A 120 10.39 33.85 8.98
C ALA A 120 9.67 34.66 7.88
N PRO A 121 10.16 35.86 7.52
CA PRO A 121 9.65 36.60 6.39
C PRO A 121 10.13 35.97 5.08
N LEU A 122 9.29 35.98 4.05
CA LEU A 122 9.71 35.66 2.69
C LEU A 122 10.47 36.85 2.08
N SER A 123 11.55 36.57 1.37
CA SER A 123 12.34 37.61 0.68
C SER A 123 11.63 38.22 -0.52
N VAL A 124 10.64 37.52 -1.08
CA VAL A 124 9.98 37.88 -2.35
C VAL A 124 8.61 38.54 -2.19
N VAL A 125 8.03 38.50 -0.99
CA VAL A 125 6.68 39.01 -0.70
C VAL A 125 6.61 39.37 0.79
N PRO A 126 5.91 40.46 1.20
CA PRO A 126 5.82 40.86 2.61
C PRO A 126 4.86 39.96 3.40
N MET A 127 5.14 38.66 3.43
CA MET A 127 4.40 37.63 4.15
C MET A 127 5.35 36.82 5.04
N LEU A 128 4.83 36.35 6.16
CA LEU A 128 5.49 35.31 6.97
C LEU A 128 5.24 33.93 6.36
N GLU A 129 6.12 32.96 6.62
CA GLU A 129 5.89 31.56 6.24
C GLU A 129 4.56 31.02 6.81
N ALA A 130 4.18 31.42 8.04
CA ALA A 130 2.89 31.09 8.63
C ALA A 130 1.68 31.56 7.80
N GLU A 131 1.79 32.73 7.16
CA GLU A 131 0.72 33.26 6.31
C GLU A 131 0.60 32.48 5.03
N VAL A 132 1.73 32.11 4.44
CA VAL A 132 1.78 31.25 3.26
C VAL A 132 1.17 29.89 3.57
N PHE A 133 1.45 29.32 4.75
CA PHE A 133 0.86 28.06 5.17
C PHE A 133 -0.64 28.17 5.45
N ASN A 134 -1.09 29.26 6.09
CA ASN A 134 -2.51 29.57 6.26
C ASN A 134 -3.22 29.68 4.90
N ASP A 135 -2.61 30.36 3.93
CA ASP A 135 -3.15 30.51 2.57
C ASP A 135 -3.24 29.16 1.85
N PHE A 136 -2.23 28.30 1.99
CA PHE A 136 -2.24 26.95 1.46
C PHE A 136 -3.39 26.10 2.03
N VAL A 137 -3.64 26.16 3.34
CA VAL A 137 -4.78 25.46 3.95
C VAL A 137 -6.11 25.99 3.42
N ARG A 138 -6.25 27.30 3.20
CA ARG A 138 -7.45 27.87 2.57
C ARG A 138 -7.61 27.37 1.13
N MET A 139 -6.51 27.31 0.37
CA MET A 139 -6.50 26.76 -0.99
C MET A 139 -6.97 25.31 -1.01
N LEU A 140 -6.42 24.45 -0.13
CA LEU A 140 -6.85 23.04 0.01
C LEU A 140 -8.37 22.93 0.23
N ARG A 141 -8.93 23.75 1.13
CA ARG A 141 -10.38 23.75 1.41
C ARG A 141 -11.20 24.18 0.21
N LYS A 142 -10.79 25.27 -0.44
CA LYS A 142 -11.46 25.82 -1.62
C LYS A 142 -11.50 24.77 -2.73
N GLU A 143 -10.33 24.21 -3.07
CA GLU A 143 -10.19 23.21 -4.12
C GLU A 143 -10.93 21.91 -3.77
N ALA A 144 -10.89 21.46 -2.50
CA ALA A 144 -11.65 20.30 -2.07
C ALA A 144 -13.16 20.43 -2.27
N ARG A 145 -13.72 21.62 -2.00
CA ARG A 145 -15.14 21.91 -2.23
C ARG A 145 -15.46 21.96 -3.72
N GLN A 146 -14.63 22.64 -4.51
CA GLN A 146 -14.83 22.76 -5.96
C GLN A 146 -14.76 21.40 -6.67
N GLN A 147 -13.84 20.54 -6.27
CA GLN A 147 -13.63 19.22 -6.88
C GLN A 147 -14.50 18.12 -6.26
N GLY A 148 -15.26 18.42 -5.20
CA GLY A 148 -16.05 17.43 -4.48
C GLY A 148 -15.19 16.30 -3.88
N THR A 149 -14.00 16.62 -3.36
CA THR A 149 -12.99 15.62 -2.96
C THR A 149 -13.54 14.58 -1.97
N TRP A 150 -14.40 14.98 -1.03
CA TRP A 150 -15.04 14.04 -0.11
C TRP A 150 -16.00 13.06 -0.79
N LEU A 151 -16.75 13.52 -1.79
CA LEU A 151 -17.61 12.66 -2.59
C LEU A 151 -16.76 11.67 -3.40
N HIS A 152 -15.66 12.14 -3.99
CA HIS A 152 -14.71 11.28 -4.70
C HIS A 152 -14.02 10.28 -3.76
N MET A 153 -13.67 10.67 -2.53
CA MET A 153 -13.13 9.75 -1.52
C MET A 153 -14.15 8.71 -1.09
N ARG A 154 -15.40 9.11 -0.85
CA ARG A 154 -16.47 8.18 -0.52
C ARG A 154 -16.68 7.18 -1.64
N LYS A 155 -16.72 7.65 -2.89
CA LYS A 155 -16.80 6.79 -4.09
C LYS A 155 -15.58 5.87 -4.20
N TRP A 156 -14.38 6.40 -4.00
CA TRP A 156 -13.14 5.62 -3.99
C TRP A 156 -13.20 4.47 -3.00
N LYS A 157 -13.69 4.71 -1.77
CA LYS A 157 -13.90 3.67 -0.76
C LYS A 157 -15.07 2.74 -1.12
N SER A 158 -16.28 3.29 -1.28
CA SER A 158 -17.52 2.51 -1.44
C SER A 158 -17.56 1.69 -2.72
N ASP A 159 -17.10 2.23 -3.84
CA ASP A 159 -17.08 1.49 -5.10
C ASP A 159 -16.05 0.37 -5.01
N THR A 160 -14.93 0.60 -4.33
CA THR A 160 -13.93 -0.44 -4.08
C THR A 160 -14.50 -1.54 -3.19
N GLU A 161 -15.06 -1.21 -2.02
CA GLU A 161 -15.58 -2.22 -1.09
C GLU A 161 -16.79 -2.98 -1.65
N ARG A 162 -17.81 -2.27 -2.15
CA ARG A 162 -19.03 -2.89 -2.67
C ARG A 162 -18.75 -3.70 -3.92
N SER A 163 -17.94 -3.18 -4.84
CA SER A 163 -17.55 -3.94 -6.04
C SER A 163 -16.73 -5.16 -5.66
N GLN A 164 -15.77 -5.04 -4.74
CA GLN A 164 -14.97 -6.19 -4.30
C GLN A 164 -15.83 -7.23 -3.59
N ALA A 165 -16.72 -6.81 -2.68
CA ALA A 165 -17.66 -7.70 -2.00
C ALA A 165 -18.54 -8.46 -2.99
N ALA A 166 -19.18 -7.75 -3.93
CA ALA A 166 -20.01 -8.35 -4.95
C ALA A 166 -19.21 -9.30 -5.87
N THR A 167 -18.00 -8.91 -6.26
CA THR A 167 -17.15 -9.76 -7.12
C THR A 167 -16.69 -11.02 -6.40
N ILE A 168 -16.36 -10.94 -5.10
CA ILE A 168 -16.01 -12.12 -4.29
C ILE A 168 -17.23 -13.02 -4.10
N ALA A 169 -18.39 -12.44 -3.79
CA ALA A 169 -19.64 -13.17 -3.59
C ALA A 169 -20.09 -13.92 -4.87
N ASP A 170 -19.84 -13.36 -6.04
CA ASP A 170 -20.06 -14.01 -7.32
C ASP A 170 -18.96 -15.05 -7.67
N HIS A 171 -17.72 -14.81 -7.23
CA HIS A 171 -16.58 -15.65 -7.56
C HIS A 171 -16.56 -16.98 -6.79
N VAL A 172 -16.79 -16.95 -5.46
CA VAL A 172 -16.65 -18.14 -4.60
C VAL A 172 -17.59 -19.28 -5.02
N PRO A 173 -18.89 -19.06 -5.26
CA PRO A 173 -19.79 -20.12 -5.74
C PRO A 173 -19.36 -20.72 -7.08
N LYS A 174 -18.78 -19.92 -7.98
CA LYS A 174 -18.30 -20.41 -9.30
C LYS A 174 -17.13 -21.37 -9.16
N LEU A 175 -16.30 -21.22 -8.14
CA LEU A 175 -15.22 -22.18 -7.83
C LEU A 175 -15.77 -23.55 -7.38
N LEU A 176 -16.98 -23.56 -6.83
CA LEU A 176 -17.65 -24.72 -6.22
C LEU A 176 -18.70 -25.37 -7.13
N GLY A 177 -18.86 -24.87 -8.36
CA GLY A 177 -19.86 -25.37 -9.30
C GLY A 177 -19.67 -26.86 -9.61
N GLY A 178 -20.76 -27.64 -9.55
CA GLY A 178 -20.74 -29.07 -9.91
C GLY A 178 -20.56 -30.06 -8.76
N GLY A 179 -20.60 -29.62 -7.49
CA GLY A 179 -20.50 -30.50 -6.33
C GLY A 179 -19.07 -30.84 -5.90
N ASP A 180 -18.11 -30.06 -6.39
CA ASP A 180 -16.69 -30.17 -6.03
C ASP A 180 -16.46 -29.96 -4.53
N TRP A 181 -15.39 -30.56 -4.02
CA TRP A 181 -14.92 -30.34 -2.66
C TRP A 181 -13.72 -29.42 -2.69
N LEU A 182 -13.80 -28.29 -1.98
CA LEU A 182 -12.71 -27.32 -1.91
C LEU A 182 -12.17 -27.19 -0.49
N GLU A 183 -10.87 -26.98 -0.41
CA GLU A 183 -10.20 -26.52 0.78
C GLU A 183 -9.66 -25.10 0.56
N PRO A 184 -10.19 -24.10 1.29
CA PRO A 184 -9.66 -22.74 1.28
C PRO A 184 -8.35 -22.66 2.09
N ILE A 185 -7.25 -22.35 1.42
CA ILE A 185 -5.94 -22.11 2.04
C ILE A 185 -5.66 -20.61 2.05
N ARG A 186 -5.91 -19.98 3.20
CA ARG A 186 -5.54 -18.59 3.44
C ARG A 186 -4.09 -18.41 3.90
N VAL A 187 -3.39 -17.46 3.29
CA VAL A 187 -2.06 -17.00 3.69
C VAL A 187 -1.94 -15.50 3.44
N ASP A 188 -1.02 -14.84 4.13
CA ASP A 188 -0.70 -13.44 3.83
C ASP A 188 0.74 -13.33 3.31
N PHE A 189 0.93 -12.69 2.16
CA PHE A 189 2.25 -12.40 1.61
C PHE A 189 2.76 -11.11 2.21
N GLN A 190 3.91 -11.20 2.85
CA GLN A 190 4.58 -10.12 3.55
C GLN A 190 5.94 -9.85 2.90
N TYR A 191 6.55 -8.73 3.28
CA TYR A 191 7.91 -8.36 2.92
C TYR A 191 8.75 -8.11 4.17
N GLN A 192 10.00 -8.55 4.11
CA GLN A 192 11.03 -8.23 5.10
C GLN A 192 11.11 -6.71 5.30
N GLN A 193 11.22 -6.27 6.55
CA GLN A 193 11.35 -4.84 6.87
C GLN A 193 12.70 -4.32 6.37
N ASN A 194 13.79 -4.96 6.80
CA ASN A 194 15.15 -4.63 6.40
C ASN A 194 15.46 -5.16 5.00
N VAL A 195 16.31 -4.43 4.28
CA VAL A 195 16.93 -4.92 3.05
C VAL A 195 18.20 -5.70 3.33
N SER A 196 18.44 -6.75 2.55
CA SER A 196 19.74 -7.43 2.53
C SER A 196 20.74 -6.72 1.61
N THR A 197 20.25 -5.92 0.65
CA THR A 197 21.08 -5.13 -0.27
C THR A 197 20.46 -3.75 -0.48
N LEU A 198 21.26 -2.69 -0.59
CA LEU A 198 20.75 -1.33 -0.83
C LEU A 198 20.00 -1.18 -2.17
N ALA A 199 20.25 -2.07 -3.13
CA ALA A 199 19.49 -2.11 -4.39
C ALA A 199 18.00 -2.39 -4.18
N ASP A 200 17.65 -3.04 -3.07
CA ASP A 200 16.27 -3.34 -2.68
C ASP A 200 15.63 -2.24 -1.83
N ALA A 201 16.36 -1.18 -1.48
CA ALA A 201 15.84 -0.04 -0.74
C ALA A 201 15.16 0.98 -1.68
N LEU A 202 14.20 1.74 -1.15
CA LEU A 202 13.63 2.88 -1.87
C LEU A 202 14.34 4.16 -1.44
N ALA A 203 15.00 4.81 -2.39
CA ALA A 203 15.59 6.12 -2.16
C ALA A 203 14.48 7.10 -1.75
N TYR A 204 14.74 7.87 -0.69
CA TYR A 204 13.87 8.94 -0.29
C TYR A 204 14.00 10.06 -1.32
N GLY A 205 12.87 10.50 -1.87
CA GLY A 205 12.84 11.64 -2.76
C GLY A 205 12.10 12.81 -2.14
N GLN A 206 12.49 14.00 -2.58
CA GLN A 206 11.90 15.26 -2.16
C GLN A 206 11.65 16.10 -3.40
N TRP A 207 10.65 16.98 -3.34
CA TRP A 207 10.56 18.01 -4.36
C TRP A 207 11.38 19.21 -3.98
N VAL A 208 12.09 19.73 -4.96
CA VAL A 208 12.88 20.95 -4.87
C VAL A 208 12.48 21.89 -6.00
N VAL A 209 12.73 23.17 -5.82
CA VAL A 209 12.57 24.15 -6.88
C VAL A 209 13.90 24.26 -7.60
N THR A 210 13.87 24.06 -8.91
CA THR A 210 15.03 24.18 -9.79
C THR A 210 15.37 25.64 -10.07
N ASP A 211 16.55 25.90 -10.63
CA ASP A 211 16.97 27.24 -11.07
C ASP A 211 16.02 27.87 -12.11
N ALA A 212 15.23 27.04 -12.80
CA ALA A 212 14.18 27.46 -13.74
C ALA A 212 12.85 27.80 -13.06
N ASP A 213 12.82 27.89 -11.72
CA ASP A 213 11.63 28.13 -10.90
C ASP A 213 10.50 27.09 -11.13
N GLN A 214 10.92 25.83 -11.35
CA GLN A 214 10.02 24.68 -11.54
C GLN A 214 10.24 23.63 -10.47
N TRP A 215 9.16 23.01 -10.00
CA TRP A 215 9.21 21.85 -9.11
C TRP A 215 9.81 20.64 -9.82
N ALA A 216 10.83 20.03 -9.21
CA ALA A 216 11.41 18.76 -9.65
C ALA A 216 11.51 17.79 -8.48
N TYR A 217 11.20 16.52 -8.74
CA TYR A 217 11.38 15.45 -7.76
C TYR A 217 12.79 14.87 -7.87
N VAL A 218 13.57 14.97 -6.80
CA VAL A 218 14.98 14.55 -6.76
C VAL A 218 15.21 13.59 -5.60
N SER A 219 16.23 12.73 -5.72
CA SER A 219 16.68 11.92 -4.58
C SER A 219 17.25 12.85 -3.51
N ALA A 220 16.78 12.71 -2.27
CA ALA A 220 17.41 13.38 -1.15
C ALA A 220 18.78 12.76 -0.86
N GLN A 221 19.66 13.59 -0.33
CA GLN A 221 20.97 13.18 0.13
C GLN A 221 20.93 13.10 1.65
N ALA A 222 21.67 12.15 2.21
CA ALA A 222 21.85 12.02 3.64
C ALA A 222 23.26 12.44 4.01
N GLU A 223 23.39 13.13 5.14
CA GLU A 223 24.70 13.41 5.76
C GLU A 223 25.38 12.11 6.22
N TRP A 224 24.59 11.08 6.51
CA TRP A 224 25.01 9.78 7.02
C TRP A 224 24.31 8.64 6.28
N SER A 225 24.91 7.46 6.22
CA SER A 225 24.23 6.28 5.69
C SER A 225 22.97 5.97 6.51
N SER A 226 21.87 5.61 5.86
CA SER A 226 20.68 5.11 6.57
C SER A 226 21.03 3.82 7.29
N ASP A 227 20.71 3.75 8.58
CA ASP A 227 21.04 2.60 9.43
C ASP A 227 20.13 1.41 9.13
N TYR A 228 18.86 1.68 8.78
CA TYR A 228 17.82 0.66 8.58
C TYR A 228 16.91 0.97 7.39
N PRO A 229 17.44 0.93 6.14
CA PRO A 229 16.64 1.16 4.95
C PRO A 229 15.52 0.13 4.80
N GLU A 230 14.29 0.62 4.58
CA GLU A 230 13.11 -0.22 4.40
C GLU A 230 13.08 -0.84 3.01
N SER A 231 12.63 -2.10 2.94
CA SER A 231 12.40 -2.81 1.68
C SER A 231 11.47 -2.03 0.77
N ARG A 232 11.95 -1.73 -0.45
CA ARG A 232 11.19 -1.00 -1.48
C ARG A 232 9.82 -1.60 -1.73
N ALA A 233 9.66 -2.92 -1.67
CA ALA A 233 8.38 -3.56 -1.91
C ALA A 233 7.32 -3.22 -0.85
N ARG A 234 7.73 -2.86 0.38
CA ARG A 234 6.84 -2.38 1.44
C ARG A 234 6.29 -0.99 1.14
N ILE A 235 6.97 -0.20 0.31
CA ILE A 235 6.59 1.18 -0.01
C ILE A 235 6.03 1.29 -1.44
N ASP A 236 6.80 0.86 -2.43
CA ASP A 236 6.50 0.95 -3.85
C ASP A 236 5.46 -0.10 -4.28
N SER A 237 4.22 0.38 -4.49
CA SER A 237 3.10 -0.45 -4.94
C SER A 237 3.30 -1.06 -6.33
N ARG A 238 4.14 -0.48 -7.19
CA ARG A 238 4.46 -1.02 -8.53
C ARG A 238 5.29 -2.27 -8.38
N ILE A 239 6.32 -2.23 -7.54
CA ILE A 239 7.16 -3.40 -7.25
C ILE A 239 6.32 -4.51 -6.59
N ALA A 240 5.50 -4.17 -5.59
CA ALA A 240 4.65 -5.14 -4.92
C ALA A 240 3.68 -5.83 -5.91
N MET A 241 2.97 -5.05 -6.73
CA MET A 241 2.03 -5.60 -7.72
C MET A 241 2.72 -6.40 -8.83
N GLN A 242 3.94 -6.03 -9.23
CA GLN A 242 4.76 -6.81 -10.16
C GLN A 242 5.14 -8.16 -9.56
N ASP A 243 5.55 -8.21 -8.29
CA ASP A 243 5.90 -9.46 -7.62
C ASP A 243 4.68 -10.39 -7.46
N ARG A 244 3.51 -9.85 -7.11
CA ARG A 244 2.25 -10.60 -7.20
C ARG A 244 2.01 -11.13 -8.62
N GLY A 245 2.23 -10.30 -9.64
CA GLY A 245 2.10 -10.71 -11.04
C GLY A 245 3.01 -11.89 -11.39
N LYS A 246 4.28 -11.84 -10.98
CA LYS A 246 5.26 -12.94 -11.16
C LYS A 246 4.84 -14.19 -10.39
N PHE A 247 4.31 -14.05 -9.17
CA PHE A 247 3.83 -15.19 -8.39
C PHE A 247 2.79 -16.00 -9.16
N PHE A 248 1.76 -15.34 -9.69
CA PHE A 248 0.67 -16.02 -10.41
C PHE A 248 0.99 -16.33 -11.87
N ALA A 249 2.03 -15.71 -12.44
CA ALA A 249 2.49 -16.02 -13.80
C ALA A 249 2.94 -17.49 -13.90
N ASN A 250 2.44 -18.20 -14.92
CA ASN A 250 2.83 -19.58 -15.24
C ASN A 250 2.67 -20.60 -14.10
N ILE A 251 1.84 -20.34 -13.09
CA ILE A 251 1.70 -21.17 -11.88
C ILE A 251 1.34 -22.65 -12.16
N TYR A 252 0.74 -22.95 -13.31
CA TYR A 252 0.38 -24.31 -13.75
C TYR A 252 1.44 -25.03 -14.61
N ARG A 253 2.52 -24.34 -14.98
CA ARG A 253 3.54 -24.84 -15.93
C ARG A 253 4.94 -24.90 -15.33
N ASP A 254 5.11 -24.38 -14.13
CA ASP A 254 6.40 -24.23 -13.47
C ASP A 254 6.76 -25.46 -12.61
N VAL A 255 7.91 -25.42 -11.95
CA VAL A 255 8.41 -26.44 -11.02
C VAL A 255 7.43 -26.77 -9.89
N ASP A 256 6.55 -25.82 -9.55
CA ASP A 256 5.55 -25.94 -8.49
C ASP A 256 4.23 -26.61 -8.97
N ARG A 257 4.17 -27.08 -10.23
CA ARG A 257 2.97 -27.66 -10.88
C ARG A 257 2.37 -28.82 -10.09
N GLN A 258 3.20 -29.66 -9.46
CA GLN A 258 2.72 -30.84 -8.73
C GLN A 258 1.74 -30.49 -7.61
N THR A 259 1.89 -29.29 -7.03
CA THR A 259 0.98 -28.74 -6.01
C THR A 259 -0.13 -27.92 -6.65
N PHE A 260 0.19 -26.99 -7.55
CA PHE A 260 -0.80 -26.06 -8.09
C PHE A 260 -1.74 -26.66 -9.14
N GLN A 261 -1.48 -27.86 -9.66
CA GLN A 261 -2.44 -28.55 -10.53
C GLN A 261 -3.79 -28.84 -9.84
N TYR A 262 -3.81 -28.87 -8.50
CA TYR A 262 -5.04 -29.04 -7.71
C TYR A 262 -5.72 -27.71 -7.37
N MET A 263 -5.12 -26.56 -7.72
CA MET A 263 -5.68 -25.24 -7.44
C MET A 263 -6.82 -24.91 -8.41
N ARG A 264 -8.02 -24.79 -7.86
CA ARG A 264 -9.27 -24.45 -8.52
C ARG A 264 -9.49 -22.96 -8.67
N GLY A 265 -8.76 -22.14 -7.92
CA GLY A 265 -8.77 -20.70 -8.07
C GLY A 265 -8.06 -19.99 -6.93
N TYR A 266 -8.05 -18.66 -6.97
CA TYR A 266 -7.52 -17.84 -5.90
C TYR A 266 -8.18 -16.47 -5.83
N ILE A 267 -8.07 -15.85 -4.66
CA ILE A 267 -8.32 -14.44 -4.40
C ILE A 267 -7.05 -13.85 -3.81
N SER A 268 -6.58 -12.72 -4.34
CA SER A 268 -5.42 -11.98 -3.81
C SER A 268 -5.71 -10.49 -3.80
N LYS A 269 -5.57 -9.83 -2.65
CA LYS A 269 -5.76 -8.38 -2.49
C LYS A 269 -4.53 -7.76 -1.87
N MET A 270 -4.04 -6.70 -2.50
CA MET A 270 -3.04 -5.82 -1.93
C MET A 270 -3.67 -4.84 -0.94
N GLU A 271 -3.07 -4.71 0.22
CA GLU A 271 -3.47 -3.77 1.27
C GLU A 271 -2.25 -3.09 1.88
N ARG A 272 -2.53 -2.11 2.73
CA ARG A 272 -1.55 -1.39 3.52
C ARG A 272 -1.69 -1.79 4.99
N GLY A 273 -0.64 -2.34 5.59
CA GLY A 273 -0.59 -2.68 7.01
C GLY A 273 -0.53 -1.44 7.92
N GLU A 274 -0.52 -1.65 9.23
CA GLU A 274 -0.54 -0.59 10.26
C GLU A 274 0.64 0.39 10.10
N ASN A 275 1.83 -0.09 9.77
CA ASN A 275 3.01 0.75 9.51
C ASN A 275 3.11 1.23 8.05
N GLY A 276 2.00 1.32 7.33
CA GLY A 276 1.98 1.80 5.94
C GLY A 276 2.58 0.83 4.90
N ALA A 277 3.00 -0.36 5.33
CA ALA A 277 3.68 -1.32 4.47
C ALA A 277 2.71 -2.13 3.60
N ASN A 278 3.06 -2.30 2.34
CA ASN A 278 2.34 -3.15 1.40
C ASN A 278 2.41 -4.62 1.82
N HIS A 279 1.27 -5.31 1.79
CA HIS A 279 1.17 -6.76 1.92
C HIS A 279 0.02 -7.28 1.05
N PHE A 280 -0.09 -8.61 0.90
CA PHE A 280 -1.22 -9.23 0.22
C PHE A 280 -1.94 -10.21 1.13
N HIS A 281 -3.25 -10.07 1.23
CA HIS A 281 -4.10 -11.17 1.66
C HIS A 281 -4.33 -12.10 0.48
N CYS A 282 -4.19 -13.40 0.70
CA CYS A 282 -4.38 -14.42 -0.33
C CYS A 282 -5.24 -15.56 0.21
N CYS A 283 -6.18 -16.04 -0.61
CA CYS A 283 -6.93 -17.27 -0.37
C CYS A 283 -6.84 -18.13 -1.62
N PHE A 284 -6.24 -19.30 -1.48
CA PHE A 284 -6.13 -20.31 -2.53
C PHE A 284 -7.23 -21.35 -2.33
N PHE A 285 -7.84 -21.82 -3.42
CA PHE A 285 -8.87 -22.85 -3.34
C PHE A 285 -8.32 -24.09 -4.01
N LEU A 286 -8.09 -25.15 -3.23
CA LEU A 286 -7.60 -26.42 -3.74
C LEU A 286 -8.69 -27.46 -3.73
N ASP A 287 -8.58 -28.41 -4.65
CA ASP A 287 -9.35 -29.65 -4.59
C ASP A 287 -9.05 -30.38 -3.27
N ALA A 288 -10.09 -30.65 -2.48
CA ALA A 288 -9.95 -31.40 -1.24
C ALA A 288 -9.71 -32.90 -1.47
N LYS A 289 -9.98 -33.41 -2.69
CA LYS A 289 -9.70 -34.80 -3.11
C LYS A 289 -8.28 -35.01 -3.64
N ARG A 290 -7.40 -34.01 -3.50
CA ARG A 290 -5.98 -34.14 -3.87
C ARG A 290 -5.30 -35.29 -3.10
N PRO A 291 -4.20 -35.85 -3.62
CA PRO A 291 -3.51 -36.96 -2.96
C PRO A 291 -3.10 -36.63 -1.52
N ALA A 292 -3.10 -37.63 -0.64
CA ALA A 292 -2.85 -37.46 0.79
C ALA A 292 -1.48 -36.82 1.12
N HIS A 293 -0.47 -36.97 0.25
CA HIS A 293 0.84 -36.34 0.43
C HIS A 293 0.84 -34.83 0.13
N VAL A 294 -0.16 -34.31 -0.59
CA VAL A 294 -0.33 -32.87 -0.86
C VAL A 294 -1.13 -32.25 0.29
N THR A 295 -0.54 -32.23 1.48
CA THR A 295 -1.20 -31.68 2.67
C THR A 295 -1.31 -30.15 2.59
N THR A 296 -2.16 -29.56 3.43
CA THR A 296 -2.28 -28.09 3.58
C THR A 296 -0.91 -27.46 3.88
N SER A 297 -0.14 -28.06 4.79
CA SER A 297 1.20 -27.59 5.15
C SER A 297 2.17 -27.66 3.97
N ALA A 298 2.17 -28.76 3.20
CA ALA A 298 3.01 -28.89 2.01
C ALA A 298 2.66 -27.86 0.93
N VAL A 299 1.37 -27.54 0.76
CA VAL A 299 0.91 -26.50 -0.16
C VAL A 299 1.40 -25.12 0.29
N ILE A 300 1.26 -24.80 1.57
CA ILE A 300 1.72 -23.54 2.14
C ILE A 300 3.24 -23.40 1.98
N GLU A 301 4.01 -24.45 2.21
CA GLU A 301 5.47 -24.45 2.03
C GLU A 301 5.86 -24.17 0.58
N VAL A 302 5.16 -24.74 -0.40
CA VAL A 302 5.36 -24.44 -1.83
C VAL A 302 5.00 -22.99 -2.15
N ILE A 303 3.89 -22.48 -1.60
CA ILE A 303 3.52 -21.07 -1.73
C ILE A 303 4.62 -20.16 -1.13
N SER A 304 5.13 -20.48 0.07
CA SER A 304 6.21 -19.74 0.73
C SER A 304 7.47 -19.67 -0.13
N ARG A 305 7.99 -20.83 -0.55
CA ARG A 305 9.19 -20.90 -1.40
C ARG A 305 9.01 -20.16 -2.72
N ARG A 306 7.83 -20.25 -3.32
CA ARG A 306 7.55 -19.53 -4.56
C ARG A 306 7.54 -18.02 -4.33
N TRP A 307 6.91 -17.54 -3.25
CA TRP A 307 6.89 -16.12 -2.90
C TRP A 307 8.31 -15.58 -2.64
N GLU A 308 9.10 -16.29 -1.84
CA GLU A 308 10.53 -15.98 -1.63
C GLU A 308 11.29 -15.91 -2.96
N ARG A 309 11.10 -16.89 -3.85
CA ARG A 309 11.79 -16.93 -5.16
C ARG A 309 11.43 -15.74 -6.05
N VAL A 310 10.13 -15.45 -6.25
CA VAL A 310 9.69 -14.37 -7.16
C VAL A 310 9.99 -12.98 -6.61
N THR A 311 10.11 -12.85 -5.29
CA THR A 311 10.49 -11.61 -4.62
C THR A 311 11.99 -11.48 -4.42
N LYS A 312 12.80 -12.48 -4.81
CA LYS A 312 14.25 -12.51 -4.56
C LYS A 312 14.59 -12.41 -3.06
N GLN A 313 13.97 -13.26 -2.24
CA GLN A 313 14.15 -13.35 -0.78
C GLN A 313 13.64 -12.15 0.03
N ARG A 314 13.05 -11.11 -0.62
CA ARG A 314 12.44 -9.98 0.09
C ARG A 314 11.10 -10.34 0.73
N GLY A 315 10.42 -11.37 0.24
CA GLY A 315 9.08 -11.76 0.66
C GLY A 315 9.10 -12.97 1.59
N PHE A 316 8.12 -13.05 2.48
CA PHE A 316 7.82 -14.23 3.30
C PHE A 316 6.31 -14.42 3.42
N VAL A 317 5.87 -15.57 3.92
CA VAL A 317 4.44 -15.91 4.02
C VAL A 317 4.04 -16.12 5.47
N PHE A 318 2.98 -15.41 5.88
CA PHE A 318 2.32 -15.64 7.15
C PHE A 318 1.26 -16.73 6.99
N ASN A 319 1.43 -17.82 7.76
CA ASN A 319 0.55 -18.98 7.73
C ASN A 319 -0.68 -18.77 8.64
N CYS A 320 -1.87 -18.59 8.03
CA CYS A 320 -3.13 -18.43 8.77
C CYS A 320 -3.71 -19.75 9.32
N HIS A 321 -3.10 -20.89 9.00
CA HIS A 321 -3.50 -22.23 9.44
C HIS A 321 -2.66 -22.76 10.60
N SER A 322 -1.85 -21.92 11.26
CA SER A 322 -1.12 -22.35 12.44
C SER A 322 -2.09 -22.92 13.49
N PRO A 323 -1.71 -23.97 14.24
CA PRO A 323 -2.59 -24.60 15.22
C PRO A 323 -3.21 -23.61 16.20
N ASP A 324 -2.39 -22.71 16.75
CA ASP A 324 -2.81 -21.70 17.73
C ASP A 324 -3.85 -20.75 17.13
N ARG A 325 -3.60 -20.24 15.92
CA ARG A 325 -4.53 -19.33 15.23
C ARG A 325 -5.83 -20.01 14.86
N ARG A 326 -5.76 -21.27 14.43
CA ARG A 326 -6.94 -22.09 14.13
C ARG A 326 -7.77 -22.31 15.39
N GLN A 327 -7.14 -22.63 16.52
CA GLN A 327 -7.82 -22.81 17.80
C GLN A 327 -8.49 -21.52 18.27
N GLU A 328 -7.80 -20.38 18.18
CA GLU A 328 -8.34 -19.07 18.51
C GLU A 328 -9.59 -18.74 17.66
N LEU A 329 -9.51 -18.91 16.35
CA LEU A 329 -10.63 -18.64 15.43
C LEU A 329 -11.79 -19.63 15.63
N LYS A 330 -11.50 -20.89 16.00
CA LYS A 330 -12.55 -21.87 16.34
C LYS A 330 -13.27 -21.48 17.63
N ALA A 331 -12.54 -21.08 18.68
CA ALA A 331 -13.13 -20.61 19.93
C ALA A 331 -14.05 -19.39 19.74
N GLN A 332 -13.72 -18.52 18.78
CA GLN A 332 -14.55 -17.37 18.41
C GLN A 332 -15.72 -17.71 17.46
N GLY A 333 -15.87 -18.97 17.03
CA GLY A 333 -16.88 -19.36 16.03
C GLY A 333 -16.62 -18.78 14.63
N ARG A 334 -15.39 -18.34 14.33
CA ARG A 334 -15.00 -17.64 13.10
C ARG A 334 -14.24 -18.51 12.10
N TRP A 335 -13.83 -19.71 12.49
CA TRP A 335 -13.13 -20.64 11.61
C TRP A 335 -14.05 -21.20 10.51
N VAL A 336 -13.65 -21.02 9.24
CA VAL A 336 -14.42 -21.40 8.04
C VAL A 336 -13.54 -22.02 6.94
N LEU A 337 -12.28 -22.32 7.24
CA LEU A 337 -11.29 -22.77 6.26
C LEU A 337 -11.15 -24.30 6.21
N ASP A 338 -12.08 -25.04 6.85
CA ASP A 338 -12.14 -26.49 6.72
C ASP A 338 -12.62 -26.87 5.30
N PRO A 339 -12.23 -28.05 4.78
CA PRO A 339 -12.77 -28.56 3.52
C PRO A 339 -14.30 -28.55 3.51
N LEU A 340 -14.89 -28.12 2.39
CA LEU A 340 -16.34 -28.05 2.22
C LEU A 340 -16.76 -28.59 0.86
N ALA A 341 -17.99 -29.10 0.81
CA ALA A 341 -18.61 -29.53 -0.44
C ALA A 341 -19.45 -28.39 -1.02
N GLY A 342 -19.38 -28.19 -2.34
CA GLY A 342 -20.08 -27.10 -3.03
C GLY A 342 -21.61 -27.13 -2.92
N HIS A 343 -22.20 -28.30 -2.65
CA HIS A 343 -23.64 -28.43 -2.43
C HIS A 343 -24.08 -28.02 -1.01
N ASN A 344 -23.15 -27.81 -0.07
CA ASN A 344 -23.48 -27.35 1.28
C ASN A 344 -23.57 -25.82 1.31
N GLU A 345 -24.71 -25.29 0.88
CA GLU A 345 -24.95 -23.85 0.75
C GLU A 345 -24.62 -23.07 2.03
N LYS A 346 -24.91 -23.63 3.23
CA LYS A 346 -24.60 -22.97 4.51
C LYS A 346 -23.10 -22.78 4.70
N GLN A 347 -22.27 -23.77 4.37
CA GLN A 347 -20.81 -23.65 4.46
C GLN A 347 -20.26 -22.69 3.41
N VAL A 348 -20.79 -22.74 2.18
CA VAL A 348 -20.40 -21.84 1.08
C VAL A 348 -20.69 -20.39 1.43
N THR A 349 -21.90 -20.09 1.93
CA THR A 349 -22.28 -18.74 2.37
C THR A 349 -21.38 -18.26 3.50
N ARG A 350 -21.14 -19.08 4.52
CA ARG A 350 -20.30 -18.70 5.66
C ARG A 350 -18.84 -18.41 5.25
N LEU A 351 -18.29 -19.19 4.32
CA LEU A 351 -16.96 -18.92 3.74
C LEU A 351 -16.97 -17.63 2.92
N THR A 352 -18.00 -17.43 2.10
CA THR A 352 -18.15 -16.23 1.26
C THR A 352 -18.22 -14.98 2.12
N ASP A 353 -19.05 -14.97 3.16
CA ASP A 353 -19.19 -13.86 4.09
C ASP A 353 -17.88 -13.57 4.83
N TYR A 354 -17.15 -14.62 5.22
CA TYR A 354 -15.83 -14.48 5.81
C TYR A 354 -14.85 -13.80 4.83
N LEU A 355 -14.80 -14.25 3.58
CA LEU A 355 -13.91 -13.69 2.57
C LEU A 355 -14.31 -12.27 2.18
N VAL A 356 -15.60 -11.96 2.06
CA VAL A 356 -16.08 -10.58 1.86
C VAL A 356 -15.68 -9.70 3.04
N GLY A 357 -15.92 -10.16 4.27
CA GLY A 357 -15.54 -9.44 5.49
C GLY A 357 -14.04 -9.19 5.58
N TYR A 358 -13.22 -10.11 5.07
CA TYR A 358 -11.76 -10.05 5.17
C TYR A 358 -11.10 -9.28 4.01
N PHE A 359 -11.58 -9.44 2.79
CA PHE A 359 -10.98 -8.85 1.59
C PHE A 359 -11.72 -7.60 1.11
N ALA A 360 -12.99 -7.37 1.45
CA ALA A 360 -13.74 -6.24 0.91
C ALA A 360 -13.97 -5.10 1.91
N ARG A 361 -13.91 -5.36 3.22
CA ARG A 361 -14.04 -4.29 4.23
C ARG A 361 -12.72 -3.53 4.39
N ASP A 362 -12.79 -2.22 4.31
CA ASP A 362 -11.66 -1.32 4.54
C ASP A 362 -11.60 -0.96 6.02
N LYS A 363 -10.57 -1.47 6.70
CA LYS A 363 -10.21 -1.07 8.08
C LYS A 363 -9.10 -0.01 8.06
N ASP A 364 -9.23 0.98 7.18
CA ASP A 364 -8.19 1.97 6.84
C ASP A 364 -6.90 1.37 6.24
N GLN A 365 -7.04 0.20 5.61
CA GLN A 365 -5.98 -0.55 4.94
C GLN A 365 -6.02 -0.38 3.41
N SER A 366 -6.92 0.47 2.91
CA SER A 366 -6.96 0.89 1.51
C SER A 366 -5.62 1.43 1.02
N ILE A 367 -5.24 1.01 -0.19
CA ILE A 367 -4.08 1.59 -0.87
C ILE A 367 -4.41 3.00 -1.38
N HIS A 368 -3.57 3.97 -1.00
CA HIS A 368 -3.69 5.37 -1.42
C HIS A 368 -2.76 5.74 -2.59
N VAL A 369 -1.82 4.85 -2.92
CA VAL A 369 -0.85 4.98 -4.01
C VAL A 369 -0.95 3.73 -4.88
N LYS A 370 -1.18 3.91 -6.18
CA LYS A 370 -1.30 2.85 -7.18
C LYS A 370 -0.34 3.10 -8.34
N PRO A 371 0.16 2.06 -9.02
CA PRO A 371 1.02 2.25 -10.19
C PRO A 371 0.33 3.00 -11.33
N ALA A 372 -0.98 2.78 -11.50
CA ALA A 372 -1.85 3.49 -12.42
C ALA A 372 -3.28 3.54 -11.85
N ALA A 373 -4.10 4.47 -12.33
CA ALA A 373 -5.46 4.67 -11.80
C ALA A 373 -6.34 3.41 -11.90
N ARG A 374 -6.11 2.59 -12.94
CA ARG A 374 -6.83 1.33 -13.20
C ARG A 374 -6.16 0.09 -12.59
N SER A 375 -5.03 0.23 -11.89
CA SER A 375 -4.36 -0.90 -11.24
C SER A 375 -5.27 -1.53 -10.17
N ARG A 376 -5.47 -2.84 -10.27
CA ARG A 376 -6.39 -3.57 -9.40
C ARG A 376 -5.66 -4.05 -8.13
N ALA A 377 -6.16 -3.59 -6.98
CA ALA A 377 -5.73 -4.11 -5.67
C ALA A 377 -6.18 -5.56 -5.49
N LEU A 378 -7.42 -5.89 -5.86
CA LEU A 378 -7.99 -7.24 -5.85
C LEU A 378 -7.79 -7.92 -7.21
N THR A 379 -7.30 -9.17 -7.19
CA THR A 379 -7.18 -10.06 -8.35
C THR A 379 -7.72 -11.43 -8.00
N MET A 380 -8.40 -12.06 -8.95
CA MET A 380 -9.01 -13.39 -8.78
C MET A 380 -8.89 -14.17 -10.08
N ALA A 381 -8.82 -15.49 -9.99
CA ALA A 381 -8.89 -16.36 -11.16
C ALA A 381 -9.55 -17.68 -10.80
N VAL A 382 -10.28 -18.24 -11.76
CA VAL A 382 -10.71 -19.63 -11.75
C VAL A 382 -9.60 -20.45 -12.41
N GLY A 383 -9.16 -21.49 -11.72
CA GLY A 383 -8.16 -22.43 -12.18
C GLY A 383 -8.67 -23.38 -13.26
N ARG A 384 -7.76 -24.11 -13.89
CA ARG A 384 -8.16 -25.17 -14.83
C ARG A 384 -8.86 -26.28 -14.04
N ALA A 385 -10.06 -26.65 -14.46
CA ALA A 385 -10.66 -27.89 -14.00
C ALA A 385 -9.66 -29.03 -14.26
N SER A 386 -9.44 -29.90 -13.29
CA SER A 386 -8.70 -31.14 -13.49
C SER A 386 -9.56 -32.07 -14.36
N THR A 387 -9.66 -31.78 -15.65
CA THR A 387 -10.22 -32.74 -16.60
C THR A 387 -9.18 -33.86 -16.70
N GLY A 388 -9.41 -34.96 -15.99
CA GLY A 388 -8.87 -36.25 -16.40
C GLY A 388 -9.34 -36.49 -17.83
N GLY A 389 -8.44 -36.31 -18.79
CA GLY A 389 -8.75 -36.40 -20.22
C GLY A 389 -8.02 -35.36 -21.04
N CYS A 390 -6.99 -35.81 -21.77
CA CYS A 390 -6.33 -35.07 -22.83
C CYS A 390 -7.35 -34.48 -23.81
N ILE A 391 -7.49 -33.16 -23.90
CA ILE A 391 -8.09 -32.49 -25.07
C ILE A 391 -7.32 -31.19 -25.39
N ASN A 392 -7.09 -31.04 -26.69
CA ASN A 392 -6.25 -30.07 -27.39
C ASN A 392 -6.42 -28.59 -27.00
N ALA A 393 -5.28 -27.89 -26.98
CA ALA A 393 -5.18 -26.48 -26.72
C ALA A 393 -5.64 -25.63 -27.92
N LYS A 394 -6.70 -24.84 -27.72
CA LYS A 394 -6.82 -23.49 -28.29
C LYS A 394 -7.25 -22.55 -27.18
N THR A 395 -6.36 -21.64 -26.77
CA THR A 395 -6.71 -20.48 -25.93
C THR A 395 -6.39 -19.21 -26.72
N PRO A 396 -7.18 -18.13 -26.56
CA PRO A 396 -6.93 -16.86 -27.24
C PRO A 396 -5.77 -16.12 -26.57
N ARG A 397 -4.97 -15.41 -27.37
CA ARG A 397 -3.88 -14.54 -26.91
C ARG A 397 -4.45 -13.36 -26.10
N PRO A 398 -3.84 -12.96 -24.97
CA PRO A 398 -4.11 -11.67 -24.37
C PRO A 398 -3.40 -10.59 -25.20
N THR A 399 -4.17 -9.63 -25.71
CA THR A 399 -3.66 -8.42 -26.35
C THR A 399 -2.90 -7.56 -25.34
N CYS A 400 -1.57 -7.56 -25.46
CA CYS A 400 -0.71 -6.55 -24.90
C CYS A 400 -0.91 -5.26 -25.72
N ALA A 401 -1.45 -4.21 -25.12
CA ALA A 401 -1.35 -2.86 -25.65
C ALA A 401 -0.54 -2.03 -24.64
N LEU A 402 0.78 -2.11 -24.79
CA LEU A 402 1.70 -1.06 -24.38
C LEU A 402 1.67 -0.02 -25.50
N THR A 403 0.97 1.09 -25.29
CA THR A 403 1.23 2.31 -26.08
C THR A 403 2.18 3.17 -25.27
N ALA A 404 3.45 3.15 -25.69
CA ALA A 404 4.39 4.22 -25.43
C ALA A 404 3.91 5.47 -26.17
N GLY A 405 3.90 6.61 -25.49
CA GLY A 405 3.63 7.92 -26.03
C GLY A 405 4.28 8.93 -25.09
N TRP A 406 5.17 9.72 -25.68
CA TRP A 406 6.07 10.70 -25.08
C TRP A 406 5.41 11.70 -24.14
#